data_AF-A0AAP0I4H0-F1
#
_entry.id   AF-A0AAP0I4H0-F1
#
_cell.length_a   1.000
_cell.length_b   1.000
_cell.length_c   1.000
_cell.angle_alpha   90.00
_cell.angle_beta   90.00
_cell.angle_gamma   90.00
#
_symmetry.space_group_name_H-M   'P 1'
#
loop_
_entity.id
_entity.type
_entity.pdbx_description
1 polymer ?
#
loop_
_entity_poly.entity_id
_entity_poly.type
_entity_poly.pdbx_seq_one_letter_code
_entity_poly.pdbx_strand_id
1 'polypeptide(L)'
;MPKRTTHTYSSEDAAPDGPESDLFVYYCKHCGSHVLITDTQLQKMPKRKTDRAYALDRKKHLARLNVKEDAKVLLKRGEGKMEKQFRMACVGCGLFVCYRAEESLEFASFIYVVDGGLSSVAAETNPQDAPVPPCISQLEGGLVQVAIEVEDRAQRSAITRVNADDVRVTVAAPAARGEANNELLEHMGKVVYFFEVVLGLRLSQMTLQRGWNNKSKLLVVEDLSAREVYEKLLEAVQP
;
A
#
# COMPACT_ATOMS: atom_id res chain seq x y z
N MET A 1 22.72 -29.79 -23.12
CA MET A 1 21.48 -29.53 -22.36
C MET A 1 21.03 -28.11 -22.70
N PRO A 2 19.84 -27.89 -23.29
CA PRO A 2 19.39 -26.53 -23.56
C PRO A 2 18.99 -25.87 -22.25
N LYS A 3 19.58 -24.72 -21.94
CA LYS A 3 19.24 -23.90 -20.77
C LYS A 3 17.83 -23.38 -20.97
N ARG A 4 16.87 -23.93 -20.23
CA ARG A 4 15.49 -23.42 -20.15
C ARG A 4 15.55 -22.08 -19.41
N THR A 5 15.49 -20.99 -20.16
CA THR A 5 15.33 -19.64 -19.62
C THR A 5 13.88 -19.46 -19.23
N THR A 6 13.60 -19.51 -17.93
CA THR A 6 12.30 -19.12 -17.38
C THR A 6 12.16 -17.62 -17.57
N HIS A 7 11.37 -17.18 -18.54
CA HIS A 7 10.95 -15.78 -18.63
C HIS A 7 10.00 -15.50 -17.46
N THR A 8 10.53 -14.90 -16.40
CA THR A 8 9.73 -14.23 -15.38
C THR A 8 9.19 -12.94 -15.99
N TYR A 9 7.92 -12.96 -16.38
CA TYR A 9 7.21 -11.71 -16.68
C TYR A 9 6.98 -10.97 -15.35
N SER A 10 7.72 -9.88 -15.13
CA SER A 10 7.43 -8.88 -14.11
C SER A 10 6.44 -7.88 -14.69
N SER A 11 5.60 -7.27 -13.85
CA SER A 11 4.67 -6.20 -14.26
C SER A 11 5.37 -4.98 -14.90
N GLU A 12 6.69 -4.91 -14.79
CA GLU A 12 7.54 -3.89 -15.42
C GLU A 12 7.78 -4.10 -16.93
N ASP A 13 7.58 -5.32 -17.45
CA ASP A 13 7.75 -5.63 -18.88
C ASP A 13 6.50 -5.31 -19.74
N ALA A 14 5.42 -4.85 -19.10
CA ALA A 14 4.26 -4.34 -19.81
C ALA A 14 4.60 -2.95 -20.37
N ALA A 15 4.92 -2.87 -21.66
CA ALA A 15 5.02 -1.60 -22.37
C ALA A 15 3.74 -0.78 -22.11
N PRO A 16 3.84 0.50 -21.70
CA PRO A 16 2.68 1.33 -21.44
C PRO A 16 2.06 1.78 -22.77
N ASP A 17 1.41 0.87 -23.49
CA ASP A 17 0.59 1.19 -24.65
C ASP A 17 -0.80 1.61 -24.19
N GLY A 18 -0.92 2.86 -23.77
CA GLY A 18 -2.20 3.50 -23.43
C GLY A 18 -1.98 4.91 -22.89
N PRO A 19 -2.98 5.82 -23.02
CA PRO A 19 -2.90 7.12 -22.37
C PRO A 19 -2.64 6.91 -20.88
N GLU A 20 -1.73 7.70 -20.29
CA GLU A 20 -1.43 7.73 -18.86
C GLU A 20 -2.74 7.79 -18.06
N SER A 21 -3.26 6.63 -17.67
CA SER A 21 -4.52 6.49 -16.97
C SER A 21 -4.20 5.83 -15.65
N ASP A 22 -4.03 6.68 -14.64
CA ASP A 22 -3.83 6.23 -13.27
C ASP A 22 -5.00 5.34 -12.87
N LEU A 23 -4.72 4.06 -12.63
CA LEU A 23 -5.70 3.14 -12.07
C LEU A 23 -5.74 3.31 -10.56
N PHE A 24 -6.93 3.58 -10.03
CA PHE A 24 -7.20 3.68 -8.61
C PHE A 24 -7.71 2.35 -8.07
N VAL A 25 -7.02 1.84 -7.05
CA VAL A 25 -7.35 0.60 -6.37
C VAL A 25 -7.99 0.92 -5.02
N TYR A 26 -9.12 0.29 -4.75
CA TYR A 26 -9.92 0.48 -3.54
C TYR A 26 -10.07 -0.83 -2.77
N TYR A 27 -9.88 -0.72 -1.47
CA TYR A 27 -9.87 -1.83 -0.52
C TYR A 27 -11.06 -1.71 0.44
N CYS A 28 -11.52 -2.84 0.95
CA CYS A 28 -12.51 -2.87 2.01
C CYS A 28 -11.96 -2.14 3.24
N LYS A 29 -12.68 -1.13 3.72
CA LYS A 29 -12.24 -0.35 4.89
C LYS A 29 -12.11 -1.21 6.15
N HIS A 30 -12.86 -2.30 6.26
CA HIS A 30 -12.89 -3.14 7.45
C HIS A 30 -11.78 -4.20 7.49
N CYS A 31 -11.44 -4.84 6.37
CA CYS A 31 -10.48 -5.96 6.35
C CYS A 31 -9.32 -5.79 5.37
N GLY A 32 -9.23 -4.67 4.65
CA GLY A 32 -8.16 -4.39 3.70
C GLY A 32 -8.20 -5.24 2.41
N SER A 33 -9.17 -6.16 2.25
CA SER A 33 -9.27 -6.97 1.03
C SER A 33 -9.56 -6.10 -0.19
N HIS A 34 -8.95 -6.42 -1.32
CA HIS A 34 -9.17 -5.73 -2.59
C HIS A 34 -10.63 -5.86 -3.06
N VAL A 35 -11.28 -4.73 -3.41
CA VAL A 35 -12.71 -4.68 -3.78
C VAL A 35 -12.97 -4.04 -5.15
N LEU A 36 -12.35 -2.92 -5.50
CA LEU A 36 -12.67 -2.18 -6.73
C LEU A 36 -11.41 -1.60 -7.37
N ILE A 37 -11.26 -1.77 -8.69
CA ILE A 37 -10.30 -1.05 -9.53
C ILE A 37 -11.08 -0.17 -10.50
N THR A 38 -10.70 1.10 -10.62
CA THR A 38 -11.32 2.06 -11.53
C THR A 38 -10.30 3.07 -12.03
N ASP A 39 -10.60 3.77 -13.13
CA ASP A 39 -9.76 4.81 -13.73
C ASP A 39 -10.09 6.22 -13.20
N THR A 40 -10.93 6.31 -12.17
CA THR A 40 -11.35 7.58 -11.56
C THR A 40 -11.38 7.54 -10.04
N GLN A 41 -11.21 8.70 -9.41
CA GLN A 41 -11.30 8.80 -7.96
C GLN A 41 -12.76 8.83 -7.51
N LEU A 42 -13.15 7.95 -6.58
CA LEU A 42 -14.50 7.92 -6.02
C LEU A 42 -14.93 9.28 -5.46
N GLN A 43 -14.03 10.06 -4.86
CA GLN A 43 -14.33 11.39 -4.32
C GLN A 43 -14.84 12.38 -5.37
N LYS A 44 -14.48 12.19 -6.65
CA LYS A 44 -14.94 13.02 -7.77
C LYS A 44 -16.30 12.55 -8.32
N MET A 45 -16.76 11.37 -7.93
CA MET A 45 -18.03 10.81 -8.42
C MET A 45 -19.24 11.45 -7.72
N PRO A 46 -20.36 11.62 -8.44
CA PRO A 46 -21.57 12.17 -7.86
C PRO A 46 -22.10 11.27 -6.74
N LYS A 47 -22.45 11.90 -5.61
CA LYS A 47 -23.10 11.22 -4.48
C LYS A 47 -24.62 11.25 -4.62
N ARG A 48 -25.26 10.12 -4.31
CA ARG A 48 -26.72 10.04 -4.23
C ARG A 48 -27.25 10.82 -3.02
N LYS A 49 -28.40 11.46 -3.18
CA LYS A 49 -29.09 12.17 -2.08
C LYS A 49 -29.68 11.21 -1.04
N THR A 50 -30.02 9.98 -1.44
CA THR A 50 -30.77 9.01 -0.63
C THR A 50 -29.93 8.31 0.43
N ASP A 51 -28.66 8.04 0.14
CA ASP A 51 -27.77 7.22 0.96
C ASP A 51 -26.30 7.61 0.84
N ARG A 52 -26.00 8.73 0.17
CA ARG A 52 -24.64 9.28 -0.04
C ARG A 52 -23.68 8.35 -0.78
N ALA A 53 -24.16 7.25 -1.35
CA ALA A 53 -23.35 6.34 -2.14
C ALA A 53 -22.77 7.05 -3.37
N TYR A 54 -21.52 6.76 -3.71
CA TYR A 54 -20.88 7.23 -4.94
C TYR A 54 -21.45 6.47 -6.13
N ALA A 55 -21.93 7.18 -7.14
CA ALA A 55 -22.46 6.59 -8.35
C ALA A 55 -21.36 6.49 -9.43
N LEU A 56 -20.88 5.29 -9.67
CA LEU A 56 -19.89 4.98 -10.70
C LEU A 56 -20.59 4.51 -11.98
N ASP A 57 -20.39 5.27 -13.07
CA ASP A 57 -20.93 4.95 -14.40
C ASP A 57 -19.99 4.00 -15.15
N ARG A 58 -20.44 2.76 -15.37
CA ARG A 58 -19.64 1.72 -16.04
C ARG A 58 -19.43 1.96 -17.53
N LYS A 59 -20.21 2.84 -18.15
CA LYS A 59 -20.03 3.21 -19.56
C LYS A 59 -18.91 4.23 -19.74
N LYS A 60 -18.61 5.00 -18.69
CA LYS A 60 -17.60 6.08 -18.71
C LYS A 60 -16.29 5.67 -18.05
N HIS A 61 -16.36 4.81 -17.04
CA HIS A 61 -15.23 4.45 -16.20
C HIS A 61 -15.05 2.94 -16.15
N LEU A 62 -13.79 2.50 -16.13
CA LEU A 62 -13.45 1.13 -15.79
C LEU A 62 -13.97 0.82 -14.37
N ALA A 63 -14.59 -0.34 -14.20
CA ALA A 63 -15.04 -0.81 -12.89
C ALA A 63 -14.86 -2.33 -12.79
N ARG A 64 -13.70 -2.76 -12.29
CA ARG A 64 -13.45 -4.18 -11.98
C ARG A 64 -13.70 -4.42 -10.50
N LEU A 65 -14.70 -5.24 -10.20
CA LEU A 65 -15.11 -5.56 -8.83
C LEU A 65 -14.59 -6.94 -8.40
N ASN A 66 -14.17 -7.05 -7.15
CA ASN A 66 -13.90 -8.29 -6.44
C ASN A 66 -14.81 -8.37 -5.21
N VAL A 67 -16.05 -8.75 -5.46
CA VAL A 67 -17.13 -8.81 -4.47
C VAL A 67 -17.93 -10.08 -4.65
N LYS A 68 -18.60 -10.51 -3.59
CA LYS A 68 -19.58 -11.59 -3.65
C LYS A 68 -20.98 -11.02 -3.65
N GLU A 69 -21.90 -11.73 -4.29
CA GLU A 69 -23.33 -11.46 -4.18
C GLU A 69 -23.79 -11.65 -2.73
N ASP A 70 -24.67 -10.76 -2.27
CA ASP A 70 -25.21 -10.78 -0.91
C ASP A 70 -26.74 -10.68 -0.97
N ALA A 71 -27.36 -9.67 -0.34
CA ALA A 71 -28.80 -9.57 -0.22
C ALA A 71 -29.48 -8.83 -1.40
N LYS A 72 -30.67 -9.30 -1.78
CA LYS A 72 -31.63 -8.57 -2.63
C LYS A 72 -32.65 -7.86 -1.74
N VAL A 73 -32.63 -6.54 -1.73
CA VAL A 73 -33.44 -5.70 -0.84
C VAL A 73 -34.33 -4.76 -1.63
N LEU A 74 -35.58 -4.62 -1.21
CA LEU A 74 -36.52 -3.61 -1.73
C LEU A 74 -36.69 -2.50 -0.68
N LEU A 75 -36.30 -1.28 -1.02
CA LEU A 75 -36.39 -0.12 -0.13
C LEU A 75 -37.54 0.79 -0.54
N LYS A 76 -38.33 1.23 0.44
CA LYS A 76 -39.35 2.28 0.26
C LYS A 76 -38.68 3.65 0.44
N ARG A 77 -38.66 4.48 -0.61
CA ARG A 77 -37.99 5.81 -0.63
C ARG A 77 -38.96 6.98 -0.49
N GLY A 78 -40.25 6.72 -0.34
CA GLY A 78 -41.31 7.73 -0.21
C GLY A 78 -42.67 7.15 -0.63
N GLU A 79 -43.67 8.01 -0.78
CA GLU A 79 -44.99 7.59 -1.27
C GLU A 79 -44.89 7.04 -2.69
N GLY A 80 -45.21 5.75 -2.85
CA GLY A 80 -45.21 5.04 -4.12
C GLY A 80 -43.83 4.72 -4.74
N LYS A 81 -42.71 5.20 -4.17
CA LYS A 81 -41.38 4.98 -4.74
C LYS A 81 -40.66 3.82 -4.06
N MET A 82 -40.38 2.79 -4.83
CA MET A 82 -39.61 1.61 -4.41
C MET A 82 -38.29 1.54 -5.17
N GLU A 83 -37.23 1.14 -4.48
CA GLU A 83 -35.90 0.92 -5.05
C GLU A 83 -35.46 -0.52 -4.81
N LYS A 84 -35.12 -1.24 -5.88
CA LYS A 84 -34.49 -2.56 -5.79
C LYS A 84 -32.99 -2.38 -5.65
N GLN A 85 -32.40 -3.06 -4.67
CA GLN A 85 -30.96 -3.12 -4.45
C GLN A 85 -30.50 -4.56 -4.48
N PHE A 86 -29.58 -4.86 -5.39
CA PHE A 86 -28.80 -6.08 -5.39
C PHE A 86 -27.47 -5.74 -4.73
N ARG A 87 -27.34 -6.11 -3.45
CA ARG A 87 -26.19 -5.79 -2.62
C ARG A 87 -25.06 -6.75 -2.90
N MET A 88 -23.85 -6.19 -2.85
CA MET A 88 -22.60 -6.90 -3.01
C MET A 88 -21.74 -6.66 -1.78
N ALA A 89 -21.11 -7.73 -1.31
CA ALA A 89 -20.32 -7.75 -0.10
C ALA A 89 -18.84 -8.02 -0.38
N CYS A 90 -17.99 -7.55 0.52
CA CYS A 90 -16.57 -7.87 0.52
C CYS A 90 -16.39 -9.39 0.63
N VAL A 91 -15.53 -9.96 -0.22
CA VAL A 91 -15.23 -11.41 -0.19
C VAL A 91 -14.60 -11.82 1.14
N GLY A 92 -13.72 -10.98 1.71
CA GLY A 92 -12.97 -11.26 2.93
C GLY A 92 -13.83 -11.27 4.20
N CYS A 93 -14.51 -10.17 4.51
CA CYS A 93 -15.26 -10.02 5.77
C CYS A 93 -16.79 -10.01 5.62
N GLY A 94 -17.33 -10.03 4.39
CA GLY A 94 -18.77 -9.95 4.17
C GLY A 94 -19.38 -8.56 4.36
N LEU A 95 -18.57 -7.51 4.54
CA LEU A 95 -19.08 -6.14 4.67
C LEU A 95 -19.84 -5.71 3.39
N PHE A 96 -21.01 -5.11 3.55
CA PHE A 96 -21.74 -4.48 2.47
C PHE A 96 -20.99 -3.26 1.92
N VAL A 97 -20.48 -3.36 0.69
CA VAL A 97 -19.53 -2.37 0.11
C VAL A 97 -20.08 -1.67 -1.13
N CYS A 98 -20.92 -2.33 -1.91
CA CYS A 98 -21.52 -1.75 -3.10
C CYS A 98 -22.85 -2.42 -3.44
N TYR A 99 -23.66 -1.78 -4.27
CA TYR A 99 -24.89 -2.36 -4.80
C TYR A 99 -25.17 -1.88 -6.21
N ARG A 100 -26.15 -2.52 -6.85
CA ARG A 100 -26.66 -2.18 -8.18
C ARG A 100 -28.17 -2.27 -8.21
N ALA A 101 -28.78 -1.62 -9.20
CA ALA A 101 -30.23 -1.61 -9.39
C ALA A 101 -30.75 -2.83 -10.19
N GLU A 102 -29.88 -3.45 -10.99
CA GLU A 102 -30.19 -4.60 -11.85
C GLU A 102 -29.56 -5.89 -11.32
N GLU A 103 -30.19 -7.03 -11.59
CA GLU A 103 -29.74 -8.33 -11.07
C GLU A 103 -28.41 -8.77 -11.68
N SER A 104 -28.25 -8.62 -13.00
CA SER A 104 -26.98 -8.92 -13.66
C SER A 104 -26.06 -7.70 -13.68
N LEU A 105 -24.78 -7.93 -13.40
CA LEU A 105 -23.74 -6.92 -13.57
C LEU A 105 -23.61 -6.45 -15.02
N GLU A 106 -23.93 -7.29 -16.02
CA GLU A 106 -23.81 -6.90 -17.44
C GLU A 106 -24.80 -5.80 -17.84
N PHE A 107 -25.99 -5.79 -17.25
CA PHE A 107 -27.04 -4.81 -17.55
C PHE A 107 -27.01 -3.59 -16.60
N ALA A 108 -26.29 -3.69 -15.47
CA ALA A 108 -26.17 -2.61 -14.52
C ALA A 108 -25.29 -1.47 -15.09
N SER A 109 -25.91 -0.37 -15.51
CA SER A 109 -25.17 0.82 -16.00
C SER A 109 -24.41 1.54 -14.90
N PHE A 110 -24.91 1.48 -13.66
CA PHE A 110 -24.30 2.13 -12.49
C PHE A 110 -23.97 1.11 -11.40
N ILE A 111 -22.81 1.31 -10.78
CA ILE A 111 -22.47 0.70 -9.49
C ILE A 111 -22.51 1.80 -8.44
N TYR A 112 -23.20 1.53 -7.34
CA TYR A 112 -23.26 2.43 -6.20
C TYR A 112 -22.34 1.93 -5.11
N VAL A 113 -21.27 2.67 -4.83
CA VAL A 113 -20.30 2.35 -3.77
C VAL A 113 -20.76 3.00 -2.48
N VAL A 114 -20.90 2.20 -1.43
CA VAL A 114 -21.37 2.66 -0.11
C VAL A 114 -20.36 3.66 0.47
N ASP A 115 -20.84 4.80 0.96
CA ASP A 115 -19.99 5.84 1.56
C ASP A 115 -19.25 5.25 2.77
N GLY A 116 -17.93 5.38 2.79
CA GLY A 116 -17.08 4.81 3.84
C GLY A 116 -16.90 3.28 3.81
N GLY A 117 -17.48 2.56 2.84
CA GLY A 117 -17.27 1.11 2.69
C GLY A 117 -15.89 0.75 2.14
N LEU A 118 -15.30 1.64 1.33
CA LEU A 118 -14.01 1.48 0.68
C LEU A 118 -13.00 2.56 1.07
N SER A 119 -11.72 2.23 0.99
CA SER A 119 -10.58 3.14 1.17
C SER A 119 -9.62 3.02 -0.02
N SER A 120 -9.05 4.14 -0.47
CA SER A 120 -7.96 4.16 -1.46
C SER A 120 -6.62 3.73 -0.87
N VAL A 121 -6.53 3.71 0.45
CA VAL A 121 -5.41 3.14 1.20
C VAL A 121 -5.86 1.74 1.62
N ALA A 122 -5.14 0.69 1.19
CA ALA A 122 -5.31 -0.65 1.76
C ALA A 122 -5.26 -0.47 3.25
N ALA A 123 -6.35 -0.83 3.95
CA ALA A 123 -6.62 -0.45 5.33
C ALA A 123 -5.32 -0.14 6.06
N GLU A 124 -5.13 1.14 6.44
CA GLU A 124 -4.23 1.49 7.51
C GLU A 124 -4.73 0.67 8.70
N THR A 125 -4.29 -0.57 8.76
CA THR A 125 -4.14 -1.29 10.00
C THR A 125 -3.42 -0.29 10.88
N ASN A 126 -3.97 -0.07 12.07
CA ASN A 126 -3.24 0.60 13.13
C ASN A 126 -1.77 0.14 12.99
N PRO A 127 -0.76 1.02 12.89
CA PRO A 127 0.60 0.58 12.59
C PRO A 127 1.00 -0.63 13.44
N GLN A 128 0.51 -0.66 14.70
CA GLN A 128 0.54 -1.73 15.71
C GLN A 128 0.03 -3.12 15.28
N ASP A 129 -1.00 -3.21 14.44
CA ASP A 129 -1.62 -4.47 13.98
C ASP A 129 -1.13 -4.92 12.58
N ALA A 130 -0.37 -4.07 11.87
CA ALA A 130 0.21 -4.42 10.58
C ALA A 130 1.30 -5.51 10.75
N PRO A 131 1.31 -6.58 9.95
CA PRO A 131 2.44 -7.51 9.98
C PRO A 131 3.72 -6.79 9.54
N VAL A 132 4.83 -7.08 10.22
CA VAL A 132 6.15 -6.55 9.85
C VAL A 132 6.48 -7.04 8.43
N PRO A 133 6.79 -6.15 7.48
CA PRO A 133 7.10 -6.54 6.10
C PRO A 133 8.36 -7.41 6.04
N PRO A 134 8.47 -8.37 5.09
CA PRO A 134 9.57 -9.34 5.05
C PRO A 134 10.94 -8.71 4.77
N CYS A 135 10.99 -7.50 4.20
CA CYS A 135 12.21 -6.70 4.10
C CYS A 135 12.82 -6.35 5.47
N ILE A 136 12.07 -6.48 6.57
CA ILE A 136 12.52 -6.34 7.96
C ILE A 136 12.42 -7.72 8.61
N SER A 137 13.55 -8.43 8.69
CA SER A 137 13.62 -9.81 9.16
C SER A 137 14.34 -9.91 10.50
N GLN A 138 13.74 -10.60 11.47
CA GLN A 138 14.43 -10.99 12.70
C GLN A 138 15.43 -12.11 12.40
N LEU A 139 16.68 -11.93 12.79
CA LEU A 139 17.75 -12.91 12.72
C LEU A 139 17.99 -13.56 14.10
N GLU A 140 18.74 -14.67 14.09
CA GLU A 140 19.23 -15.30 15.31
C GLU A 140 20.14 -14.34 16.11
N GLY A 141 20.15 -14.46 17.44
CA GLY A 141 20.99 -13.63 18.29
C GLY A 141 20.46 -12.23 18.59
N GLY A 142 19.18 -11.95 18.34
CA GLY A 142 18.57 -10.63 18.64
C GLY A 142 18.88 -9.55 17.61
N LEU A 143 19.41 -9.95 16.45
CA LEU A 143 19.70 -9.05 15.33
C LEU A 143 18.47 -8.88 14.44
N VAL A 144 18.35 -7.73 13.80
CA VAL A 144 17.33 -7.45 12.77
C VAL A 144 18.02 -7.02 11.49
N GLN A 145 17.59 -7.57 10.37
CA GLN A 145 18.07 -7.20 9.04
C GLN A 145 17.00 -6.41 8.29
N VAL A 146 17.37 -5.28 7.72
CA VAL A 146 16.52 -4.41 6.91
C VAL A 146 17.07 -4.32 5.49
N ALA A 147 16.27 -4.66 4.50
CA ALA A 147 16.58 -4.45 3.09
C ALA A 147 16.31 -2.99 2.72
N ILE A 148 17.35 -2.28 2.28
CA ILE A 148 17.30 -0.85 1.95
C ILE A 148 17.63 -0.65 0.48
N GLU A 149 16.80 0.11 -0.23
CA GLU A 149 17.10 0.63 -1.55
C GLU A 149 17.50 2.10 -1.43
N VAL A 150 18.71 2.43 -1.88
CA VAL A 150 19.30 3.76 -1.71
C VAL A 150 19.23 4.57 -3.01
N GLU A 151 18.70 5.78 -2.92
CA GLU A 151 18.75 6.80 -3.96
C GLU A 151 19.72 7.92 -3.56
N ASP A 152 20.85 8.02 -4.27
CA ASP A 152 21.88 9.03 -4.00
C ASP A 152 21.58 10.40 -4.65
N ARG A 153 22.32 11.43 -4.22
CA ARG A 153 22.24 12.83 -4.74
C ARG A 153 20.86 13.49 -4.57
N ALA A 154 20.13 13.13 -3.53
CA ALA A 154 18.89 13.80 -3.19
C ALA A 154 19.14 15.17 -2.55
N GLN A 155 18.10 16.02 -2.50
CA GLN A 155 18.16 17.31 -1.79
C GLN A 155 18.27 17.15 -0.27
N ARG A 156 17.72 16.06 0.26
CA ARG A 156 17.75 15.71 1.69
C ARG A 156 17.76 14.20 1.87
N SER A 157 18.37 13.75 2.96
CA SER A 157 18.29 12.36 3.39
C SER A 157 16.92 12.10 4.04
N ALA A 158 16.17 11.13 3.54
CA ALA A 158 14.82 10.83 4.02
C ALA A 158 14.41 9.38 3.70
N ILE A 159 13.57 8.81 4.57
CA ILE A 159 12.82 7.59 4.23
C ILE A 159 11.59 8.02 3.44
N THR A 160 11.53 7.58 2.19
CA THR A 160 10.42 7.93 1.29
C THR A 160 9.34 6.87 1.27
N ARG A 161 9.68 5.60 1.54
CA ARG A 161 8.73 4.50 1.50
C ARG A 161 9.21 3.27 2.28
N VAL A 162 8.26 2.55 2.88
CA VAL A 162 8.44 1.20 3.40
C VAL A 162 7.45 0.27 2.68
N ASN A 163 7.93 -0.79 2.03
CA ASN A 163 7.08 -1.78 1.36
C ASN A 163 7.53 -3.21 1.75
N ALA A 164 6.98 -4.25 1.09
CA ALA A 164 7.33 -5.63 1.41
C ALA A 164 8.76 -6.03 0.98
N ASP A 165 9.30 -5.39 -0.05
CA ASP A 165 10.56 -5.75 -0.71
C ASP A 165 11.76 -4.93 -0.17
N ASP A 166 11.56 -3.64 0.07
CA ASP A 166 12.59 -2.71 0.53
C ASP A 166 12.05 -1.53 1.37
N VAL A 167 12.97 -0.92 2.11
CA VAL A 167 12.86 0.42 2.69
C VAL A 167 13.61 1.38 1.76
N ARG A 168 12.89 2.30 1.12
CA ARG A 168 13.49 3.26 0.20
C ARG A 168 13.98 4.48 0.95
N VAL A 169 15.26 4.80 0.73
CA VAL A 169 15.94 5.90 1.40
C VAL A 169 16.63 6.76 0.37
N THR A 170 16.33 8.05 0.39
CA THR A 170 17.12 9.06 -0.32
C THR A 170 18.27 9.50 0.58
N VAL A 171 19.45 9.74 0.00
CA VAL A 171 20.61 10.29 0.72
C VAL A 171 21.14 11.53 0.01
N ALA A 172 21.44 12.57 0.80
CA ALA A 172 22.03 13.83 0.34
C ALA A 172 23.55 13.74 0.16
N ALA A 173 24.06 12.55 -0.18
CA ALA A 173 25.47 12.30 -0.43
C ALA A 173 25.63 11.51 -1.74
N PRO A 174 26.73 11.69 -2.48
CA PRO A 174 26.98 10.95 -3.71
C PRO A 174 27.39 9.49 -3.40
N ALA A 175 27.11 8.56 -4.32
CA ALA A 175 27.65 7.20 -4.28
C ALA A 175 29.14 7.12 -4.66
N ALA A 176 29.94 8.08 -4.19
CA ALA A 176 31.40 8.12 -4.37
C ALA A 176 32.07 7.84 -3.02
N ARG A 177 33.15 7.04 -3.03
CA ARG A 177 34.04 6.82 -1.87
C ARG A 177 33.34 6.40 -0.56
N GLY A 178 32.13 5.81 -0.65
CA GLY A 178 31.35 5.40 0.52
C GLY A 178 30.59 6.53 1.22
N GLU A 179 30.55 7.75 0.67
CA GLU A 179 29.86 8.90 1.26
C GLU A 179 28.36 8.63 1.44
N ALA A 180 27.68 8.10 0.42
CA ALA A 180 26.29 7.65 0.53
C ALA A 180 26.05 6.59 1.62
N ASN A 181 27.01 5.70 1.88
CA ASN A 181 26.86 4.68 2.92
C ASN A 181 27.00 5.30 4.32
N ASN A 182 27.93 6.24 4.50
CA ASN A 182 28.12 6.95 5.76
C ASN A 182 26.91 7.82 6.09
N GLU A 183 26.42 8.58 5.10
CA GLU A 183 25.22 9.39 5.23
C GLU A 183 23.99 8.51 5.52
N LEU A 184 23.87 7.35 4.87
CA LEU A 184 22.81 6.39 5.16
C LEU A 184 22.86 5.89 6.60
N LEU A 185 24.03 5.48 7.09
CA LEU A 185 24.21 5.02 8.47
C LEU A 185 23.90 6.13 9.47
N GLU A 186 24.33 7.35 9.20
CA GLU A 186 24.03 8.50 10.06
C GLU A 186 22.53 8.84 10.03
N HIS A 187 21.89 8.79 8.87
CA HIS A 187 20.47 9.06 8.72
C HIS A 187 19.57 7.98 9.35
N MET A 188 19.86 6.70 9.09
CA MET A 188 19.22 5.56 9.79
C MET A 188 19.46 5.65 11.30
N GLY A 189 20.66 6.08 11.68
CA GLY A 189 21.07 6.44 13.02
C GLY A 189 20.35 7.63 13.65
N LYS A 190 19.58 8.42 12.88
CA LYS A 190 18.70 9.49 13.38
C LYS A 190 17.25 9.05 13.41
N VAL A 191 16.80 8.41 12.33
CA VAL A 191 15.45 7.84 12.14
C VAL A 191 15.08 6.88 13.27
N VAL A 192 15.97 5.94 13.60
CA VAL A 192 15.71 4.90 14.62
C VAL A 192 15.75 5.49 16.05
N TYR A 193 16.19 6.74 16.21
CA TYR A 193 16.46 7.39 17.49
C TYR A 193 15.93 8.81 17.50
N PHE A 194 14.66 8.98 17.15
CA PHE A 194 13.97 10.26 17.20
C PHE A 194 13.83 10.77 18.66
N PHE A 195 14.93 11.06 19.34
CA PHE A 195 15.11 11.87 20.55
C PHE A 195 16.63 12.00 20.79
N GLU A 196 17.18 13.20 20.61
CA GLU A 196 18.61 13.53 20.78
C GLU A 196 19.18 13.28 22.19
N VAL A 197 18.40 12.77 23.14
CA VAL A 197 18.87 12.46 24.49
C VAL A 197 18.14 11.22 25.00
N VAL A 198 18.91 10.25 25.49
CA VAL A 198 18.51 8.98 26.14
C VAL A 198 18.53 7.74 25.22
N LEU A 199 19.76 7.21 25.07
CA LEU A 199 20.15 5.78 25.10
C LEU A 199 19.33 4.77 24.27
N GLY A 200 19.91 4.33 23.16
CA GLY A 200 19.41 3.14 22.47
C GLY A 200 20.51 2.33 21.81
N LEU A 201 20.98 2.76 20.63
CA LEU A 201 22.06 2.10 19.93
C LEU A 201 23.02 3.10 19.27
N ARG A 202 24.29 2.73 19.32
CA ARG A 202 25.44 3.44 18.78
C ARG A 202 25.57 3.09 17.30
N LEU A 203 26.28 3.91 16.51
CA LEU A 203 26.75 3.50 15.17
C LEU A 203 27.43 2.12 15.18
N SER A 204 28.00 1.70 16.32
CA SER A 204 28.58 0.36 16.51
C SER A 204 27.58 -0.80 16.55
N GLN A 205 26.29 -0.55 16.77
CA GLN A 205 25.20 -1.54 16.78
C GLN A 205 24.44 -1.54 15.43
N MET A 206 25.00 -0.88 14.41
CA MET A 206 24.48 -0.87 13.06
C MET A 206 25.59 -1.29 12.09
N THR A 207 25.32 -2.30 11.29
CA THR A 207 26.25 -2.78 10.26
C THR A 207 25.59 -2.69 8.90
N LEU A 208 26.23 -2.00 7.97
CA LEU A 208 25.77 -1.93 6.57
C LEU A 208 26.50 -2.98 5.73
N GLN A 209 25.75 -3.92 5.17
CA GLN A 209 26.24 -4.93 4.25
C GLN A 209 25.78 -4.63 2.82
N ARG A 210 26.49 -5.22 1.85
CA ARG A 210 26.12 -5.11 0.43
C ARG A 210 24.85 -5.94 0.16
N GLY A 211 23.87 -5.33 -0.50
CA GLY A 211 22.67 -6.04 -0.98
C GLY A 211 22.86 -6.65 -2.37
N TRP A 212 21.74 -6.89 -3.07
CA TRP A 212 21.73 -7.63 -4.34
C TRP A 212 22.28 -6.84 -5.53
N ASN A 213 22.32 -5.51 -5.44
CA ASN A 213 22.82 -4.62 -6.48
C ASN A 213 23.60 -3.43 -5.85
N ASN A 214 23.97 -2.42 -6.64
CA ASN A 214 24.77 -1.29 -6.15
C ASN A 214 23.99 -0.28 -5.28
N LYS A 215 22.67 -0.21 -5.46
CA LYS A 215 21.73 0.64 -4.72
C LYS A 215 21.15 -0.06 -3.49
N SER A 216 21.15 -1.38 -3.50
CA SER A 216 20.64 -2.18 -2.40
C SER A 216 21.69 -2.41 -1.29
N LYS A 217 21.25 -2.24 -0.05
CA LYS A 217 22.02 -2.50 1.18
C LYS A 217 21.21 -3.37 2.13
N LEU A 218 21.91 -4.11 2.97
CA LEU A 218 21.33 -4.81 4.11
C LEU A 218 21.82 -4.13 5.39
N LEU A 219 20.93 -3.45 6.10
CA LEU A 219 21.23 -2.85 7.39
C LEU A 219 20.94 -3.88 8.48
N VAL A 220 21.96 -4.27 9.23
CA VAL A 220 21.81 -5.11 10.41
C VAL A 220 21.79 -4.20 11.64
N VAL A 221 20.81 -4.41 12.51
CA VAL A 221 20.56 -3.63 13.73
C VAL A 221 20.55 -4.59 14.91
N GLU A 222 21.26 -4.25 15.99
CA GLU A 222 21.30 -5.02 17.24
C GLU A 222 20.27 -4.50 18.26
N ASP A 223 19.95 -5.32 19.27
CA ASP A 223 19.13 -4.96 20.46
C ASP A 223 17.75 -4.32 20.19
N LEU A 224 17.16 -4.57 19.02
CA LEU A 224 15.77 -4.21 18.69
C LEU A 224 15.07 -5.41 18.08
N SER A 225 13.75 -5.49 18.26
CA SER A 225 12.90 -6.41 17.53
C SER A 225 12.55 -5.88 16.15
N ALA A 226 12.25 -6.77 15.21
CA ALA A 226 11.81 -6.41 13.86
C ALA A 226 10.57 -5.49 13.88
N ARG A 227 9.73 -5.66 14.89
CA ARG A 227 8.54 -4.82 15.13
C ARG A 227 8.89 -3.40 15.52
N GLU A 228 9.79 -3.22 16.50
CA GLU A 228 10.23 -1.90 16.95
C GLU A 228 10.95 -1.13 15.83
N VAL A 229 11.75 -1.84 15.02
CA VAL A 229 12.39 -1.25 13.84
C VAL A 229 11.32 -0.78 12.83
N TYR A 230 10.31 -1.60 12.55
CA TYR A 230 9.24 -1.24 11.63
C TYR A 230 8.44 -0.01 12.09
N GLU A 231 8.06 0.06 13.36
CA GLU A 231 7.32 1.20 13.93
C GLU A 231 8.10 2.50 13.78
N LYS A 232 9.40 2.49 14.11
CA LYS A 232 10.28 3.65 13.98
C LYS A 232 10.46 4.10 12.53
N LEU A 233 10.57 3.14 11.60
CA LEU A 233 10.66 3.46 10.17
C LEU A 233 9.38 4.11 9.66
N LEU A 234 8.21 3.64 10.10
CA LEU A 234 6.91 4.22 9.73
C LEU A 234 6.74 5.66 10.24
N GLU A 235 7.13 5.94 11.49
CA GLU A 235 7.08 7.29 12.06
C GLU A 235 7.98 8.29 11.31
N ALA A 236 9.06 7.79 10.74
CA ALA A 236 10.06 8.60 10.04
C ALA A 236 9.80 8.75 8.53
N VAL A 237 8.76 8.11 7.97
CA VAL A 237 8.43 8.26 6.55
C VAL A 237 8.03 9.71 6.29
N GLN A 238 8.78 10.39 5.42
CA GLN A 238 8.46 11.73 4.94
C GLN A 238 8.13 11.66 3.45
N PRO A 239 6.98 12.21 3.01
CA PRO A 239 6.68 12.33 1.59
C PRO A 239 7.63 13.28 0.86
#